data_AF-A3VHD0-F1
#
_entry.id   AF-A3VHD0-F1
#
_cell.length_a   1.000
_cell.length_b   1.000
_cell.length_c   1.000
_cell.angle_alpha   90.00
_cell.angle_beta   90.00
_cell.angle_gamma   90.00
#
_symmetry.space_group_name_H-M   'P 1'
#
loop_
_entity.id
_entity.type
_entity.pdbx_description
1 polymer ?
#
loop_
_entity_poly.entity_id
_entity_poly.type
_entity_poly.pdbx_seq_one_letter_code
_entity_poly.pdbx_strand_id
1 'polypeptide(L)'
;MRTLVEDGLVESRVGTRDKRERHLVLTEKGQALEADLAEAQRARMRAAYREVGPEAVDGFRKVLEAMMDPDMRRHFNALKDPE
;
A
#
# COMPACT_ATOMS: atom_id res chain seq x y z
N MET A 1 -3.72 15.06 -6.48
CA MET A 1 -3.89 15.41 -5.06
C MET A 1 -5.04 16.37 -4.83
N ARG A 2 -5.10 17.51 -5.53
CA ARG A 2 -6.20 18.48 -5.41
C ARG A 2 -7.60 17.84 -5.56
N THR A 3 -7.79 17.00 -6.58
CA THR A 3 -9.03 16.26 -6.81
C THR A 3 -9.41 15.31 -5.67
N LEU A 4 -8.45 14.59 -5.07
CA LEU A 4 -8.74 13.67 -3.95
C LEU A 4 -9.20 14.41 -2.68
N VAL A 5 -8.71 15.64 -2.48
CA VAL A 5 -9.14 16.50 -1.37
C VAL A 5 -10.52 17.10 -1.68
N GLU A 6 -10.71 17.60 -2.89
CA GLU A 6 -12.00 18.16 -3.36
C GLU A 6 -13.11 17.12 -3.31
N ASP A 7 -12.82 15.86 -3.66
CA ASP A 7 -13.77 14.75 -3.60
C ASP A 7 -13.97 14.20 -2.17
N GLY A 8 -13.25 14.73 -1.19
CA GLY A 8 -13.34 14.33 0.21
C GLY A 8 -12.84 12.91 0.48
N LEU A 9 -11.93 12.39 -0.35
CA LEU A 9 -11.32 11.07 -0.19
C LEU A 9 -10.09 11.11 0.73
N VAL A 10 -9.39 12.24 0.74
CA VAL A 10 -8.26 12.47 1.64
C VAL A 10 -8.38 13.83 2.32
N GLU A 11 -7.89 13.92 3.54
CA GLU A 11 -7.69 15.18 4.23
C GLU A 11 -6.20 15.44 4.45
N SER A 12 -5.83 16.71 4.53
CA SER A 12 -4.45 17.17 4.71
C SER A 12 -4.25 17.71 6.11
N ARG A 13 -3.41 17.05 6.90
CA ARG A 13 -3.06 17.46 8.26
C ARG A 13 -1.69 18.13 8.27
N VAL A 14 -1.55 19.21 9.05
CA VAL A 14 -0.27 19.89 9.24
C VAL A 14 0.64 19.01 10.09
N GLY A 15 1.90 18.86 9.70
CA GLY A 15 2.89 18.11 10.47
C GLY A 15 3.05 18.65 11.89
N THR A 16 3.14 17.74 12.86
CA THR A 16 3.30 18.07 14.28
C THR A 16 4.74 18.43 14.65
N ARG A 17 5.72 17.97 13.87
CA ARG A 17 7.16 18.25 14.04
C ARG A 17 7.65 19.38 13.13
N ASP A 18 7.20 19.40 11.87
CA ASP A 18 7.47 20.48 10.91
C ASP A 18 6.16 20.98 10.29
N LYS A 19 5.85 22.26 10.48
CA LYS A 19 4.61 22.88 9.99
C LYS A 19 4.57 23.01 8.45
N ARG A 20 5.69 22.81 7.77
CA ARG A 20 5.77 22.77 6.29
C ARG A 20 5.28 21.44 5.74
N GLU A 21 5.27 20.38 6.55
CA GLU A 21 4.77 19.08 6.13
C GLU A 21 3.24 19.07 6.02
N ARG A 22 2.76 18.26 5.08
CA ARG A 22 1.35 17.94 4.89
C ARG A 22 1.20 16.44 4.83
N HIS A 23 0.62 15.86 5.87
CA HIS A 23 0.34 14.43 5.95
C HIS A 23 -1.06 14.19 5.39
N LEU A 24 -1.14 13.40 4.34
CA LEU A 24 -2.42 12.99 3.75
C LEU A 24 -2.90 11.74 4.47
N VAL A 25 -4.17 11.76 4.88
CA VAL A 25 -4.83 10.58 5.45
C VAL A 25 -6.16 10.36 4.73
N LEU A 26 -6.54 9.09 4.57
CA LEU A 26 -7.85 8.74 4.02
C LEU A 26 -8.94 9.17 5.00
N THR A 27 -9.98 9.81 4.48
CA THR A 27 -11.25 10.00 5.20
C THR A 27 -12.00 8.67 5.26
N GLU A 28 -13.11 8.61 6.00
CA GLU A 28 -13.99 7.42 5.98
C GLU A 28 -14.46 7.08 4.55
N LYS A 29 -14.83 8.10 3.77
CA LYS A 29 -15.19 7.95 2.35
C LYS A 29 -14.00 7.41 1.53
N GLY A 30 -12.81 7.93 1.79
CA GLY A 30 -11.58 7.45 1.15
C GLY A 30 -11.27 6.00 1.48
N GLN A 31 -11.43 5.59 2.74
CA GLN A 31 -11.22 4.22 3.19
C GLN A 31 -12.22 3.26 2.53
N ALA A 32 -13.50 3.63 2.43
CA ALA A 32 -14.49 2.82 1.74
C ALA A 32 -14.14 2.60 0.26
N LEU A 33 -13.78 3.68 -0.45
CA LEU A 33 -13.37 3.58 -1.84
C LEU A 33 -12.08 2.77 -2.02
N GLU A 34 -11.09 2.97 -1.15
CA GLU A 34 -9.84 2.20 -1.16
C GLU A 34 -10.13 0.71 -0.97
N ALA A 35 -11.00 0.35 -0.03
CA ALA A 35 -11.37 -1.03 0.24
C ALA A 35 -12.02 -1.70 -0.99
N ASP A 36 -12.96 -1.02 -1.64
CA ASP A 36 -13.63 -1.52 -2.86
C ASP A 36 -12.64 -1.74 -4.01
N LEU A 37 -11.75 -0.77 -4.23
CA LEU A 37 -10.71 -0.85 -5.26
C LEU A 37 -9.70 -1.96 -4.95
N ALA A 38 -9.25 -2.03 -3.70
CA ALA A 38 -8.28 -3.01 -3.25
C ALA A 38 -8.85 -4.43 -3.34
N GLU A 39 -10.12 -4.65 -2.99
CA GLU A 39 -10.73 -5.96 -3.11
C GLU A 39 -10.84 -6.40 -4.57
N ALA A 40 -11.30 -5.51 -5.45
CA ALA A 40 -11.36 -5.79 -6.88
C ALA A 40 -9.96 -6.08 -7.47
N GLN A 41 -8.92 -5.40 -7.00
CA GLN A 41 -7.54 -5.63 -7.43
C GLN A 41 -7.01 -6.97 -6.89
N ARG A 42 -7.18 -7.25 -5.59
CA ARG A 42 -6.75 -8.51 -4.97
C ARG A 42 -7.43 -9.71 -5.61
N ALA A 43 -8.72 -9.61 -5.92
CA ALA A 43 -9.45 -10.67 -6.62
C ALA A 43 -8.80 -11.01 -7.97
N ARG A 44 -8.46 -10.00 -8.78
CA ARG A 44 -7.76 -10.19 -10.07
C ARG A 44 -6.37 -10.81 -9.89
N MET A 45 -5.59 -10.31 -8.92
CA MET A 45 -4.26 -10.86 -8.64
C MET A 45 -4.34 -12.32 -8.18
N ARG A 46 -5.27 -12.66 -7.29
CA ARG A 46 -5.49 -14.04 -6.82
C ARG A 46 -5.86 -14.98 -7.96
N ALA A 47 -6.72 -14.53 -8.88
CA ALA A 47 -7.08 -15.31 -10.06
C ALA A 47 -5.85 -15.56 -10.96
N ALA A 48 -5.09 -14.51 -11.27
CA ALA A 48 -3.88 -14.63 -12.10
C ALA A 48 -2.85 -15.58 -11.48
N TYR A 49 -2.55 -15.44 -10.18
CA TYR A 49 -1.60 -16.35 -9.49
C TYR A 49 -2.08 -17.79 -9.42
N ARG A 50 -3.40 -18.03 -9.36
CA ARG A 50 -3.96 -19.38 -9.42
C ARG A 50 -3.74 -20.02 -10.79
N GLU A 51 -3.81 -19.25 -11.87
CA GLU A 51 -3.59 -19.73 -13.23
C GLU A 51 -2.11 -20.05 -13.51
N VAL A 52 -1.19 -19.19 -13.07
CA VAL A 52 0.26 -19.38 -13.33
C VAL A 52 0.96 -20.29 -12.33
N GLY A 53 0.35 -20.53 -11.17
CA GLY A 53 0.85 -21.45 -10.15
C GLY A 53 1.78 -20.83 -9.10
N PRO A 54 2.16 -21.61 -8.07
CA PRO A 54 2.84 -21.11 -6.87
C PRO A 54 4.26 -20.60 -7.11
N GLU A 55 4.98 -21.10 -8.12
CA GLU A 55 6.34 -20.62 -8.43
C GLU A 55 6.37 -19.14 -8.82
N ALA A 56 5.32 -18.64 -9.49
CA ALA A 56 5.21 -17.24 -9.84
C ALA A 56 5.08 -16.33 -8.61
N VAL A 57 4.46 -16.82 -7.53
CA VAL A 57 4.32 -16.08 -6.26
C VAL A 57 5.68 -15.89 -5.60
N ASP A 58 6.47 -16.97 -5.51
CA ASP A 58 7.82 -16.92 -4.95
C ASP A 58 8.75 -16.05 -5.79
N GLY A 59 8.68 -16.18 -7.12
CA GLY A 59 9.42 -15.34 -8.06
C GLY A 59 9.11 -13.86 -7.89
N PHE A 60 7.83 -13.50 -7.83
CA PHE A 60 7.43 -12.09 -7.66
C PHE A 60 7.85 -11.53 -6.30
N ARG A 61 7.77 -12.33 -5.23
CA ARG A 61 8.28 -11.94 -3.91
C ARG A 61 9.76 -11.58 -3.96
N LYS A 62 10.59 -12.39 -4.61
CA LYS A 62 12.04 -12.13 -4.78
C LYS A 62 12.30 -10.83 -5.55
N VAL A 63 11.52 -10.55 -6.59
CA VAL A 63 11.62 -9.29 -7.34
C VAL A 63 11.33 -8.09 -6.42
N LEU A 64 10.23 -8.14 -5.67
CA LEU A 64 9.90 -7.08 -4.71
C LEU A 64 10.98 -6.89 -3.65
N GLU A 65 11.48 -7.98 -3.07
CA GLU A 65 12.57 -7.96 -2.08
C GLU A 65 13.86 -7.37 -2.67
N ALA A 66 14.17 -7.61 -3.95
CA ALA A 66 15.32 -7.04 -4.63
C ALA A 66 15.16 -5.53 -4.92
N MET A 67 13.93 -5.06 -5.16
CA MET A 67 13.63 -3.65 -5.38
C MET A 67 13.70 -2.79 -4.10
N MET A 68 13.67 -3.40 -2.92
CA MET A 68 13.75 -2.69 -1.65
C MET A 68 15.13 -2.03 -1.45
N ASP A 69 15.11 -0.76 -1.05
CA ASP A 69 16.28 -0.10 -0.49
C ASP A 69 16.62 -0.68 0.92
N PRO A 70 17.81 -0.38 1.47
CA PRO A 70 18.23 -0.93 2.76
C PRO A 70 17.28 -0.61 3.92
N ASP A 71 16.65 0.55 3.93
CA ASP A 71 15.77 0.98 5.01
C ASP A 71 14.43 0.23 4.93
N MET A 72 13.86 0.15 3.72
CA MET A 72 12.66 -0.62 3.43
C MET A 72 12.84 -2.11 3.76
N ARG A 73 14.00 -2.68 3.42
CA ARG A 73 14.33 -4.08 3.73
C ARG A 73 14.41 -4.34 5.23
N ARG A 74 14.95 -3.41 6.03
CA ARG A 74 14.94 -3.52 7.50
C ARG A 74 13.52 -3.51 8.06
N HIS A 75 12.67 -2.58 7.61
CA HIS A 75 11.27 -2.52 8.05
C HIS A 75 10.49 -3.77 7.67
N PHE A 76 10.69 -4.27 6.45
CA PHE A 76 10.06 -5.51 5.98
C PHE A 76 10.47 -6.71 6.85
N ASN A 77 11.76 -6.87 7.14
CA ASN A 77 12.23 -7.97 7.99
C ASN A 77 11.66 -7.88 9.41
N ALA A 78 11.54 -6.68 9.99
CA ALA A 78 10.92 -6.49 11.30
C ALA A 78 9.43 -6.85 11.35
N LEU A 79 8.72 -6.79 10.21
CA LEU A 79 7.31 -7.19 10.09
C LEU A 79 7.14 -8.69 9.78
N LYS A 80 8.13 -9.31 9.13
CA LYS A 80 8.10 -10.73 8.72
C LYS A 80 8.31 -11.69 9.88
N ASP A 81 9.03 -11.26 10.91
CA ASP A 81 9.30 -12.01 12.14
C ASP A 81 8.56 -11.40 13.35
N PRO A 82 7.21 -11.46 13.41
CA PRO A 82 6.53 -11.24 14.68
C PRO A 82 6.79 -12.47 15.56
N GLU A 83 7.27 -12.27 16.79
CA GLU A 83 7.43 -13.33 17.80
C GLU A 83 6.19 -14.22 17.94
#